data_AF-A0A6G1C8F5-F1
#
_entry.id   AF-A0A6G1C8F5-F1
#
_cell.length_a   1.000
_cell.length_b   1.000
_cell.length_c   1.000
_cell.angle_alpha   90.00
_cell.angle_beta   90.00
_cell.angle_gamma   90.00
#
_symmetry.space_group_name_H-M   'P 1'
#
loop_
_entity.id
_entity.type
_entity.pdbx_description
1 polymer ?
#
loop_
_entity_poly.entity_id
_entity_poly.type
_entity_poly.pdbx_seq_one_letter_code
_entity_poly.pdbx_strand_id
1 'polypeptide(L)'
;MSLAILVPHLYLLRPTCCAVAVAKRTSFNAAQNPVALLQLCVDRRCLIFQLLHADYVPGSLRRFLGNPRDSFVGVGVDKDAERLSDDLGPPVANTADLSPLAAQRMDRPDLRQAGLQAVVRAVMGVDLVTQRGGE
;
A
#
# COMPACT_ATOMS: atom_id res chain seq x y z
N MET A 1 9.63 -11.11 4.31
CA MET A 1 9.97 -11.50 2.93
C MET A 1 9.32 -10.47 2.02
N SER A 2 10.12 -9.57 1.44
CA SER A 2 9.64 -8.33 0.82
C SER A 2 8.88 -8.59 -0.48
N LEU A 3 7.77 -7.88 -0.66
CA LEU A 3 7.04 -7.67 -1.92
C LEU A 3 7.91 -7.05 -3.05
N ALA A 4 9.19 -6.78 -2.77
CA ALA A 4 10.20 -6.19 -3.65
C ALA A 4 10.51 -7.03 -4.91
N ILE A 5 10.12 -8.30 -4.99
CA ILE A 5 10.47 -9.16 -6.13
C ILE A 5 9.56 -8.92 -7.35
N LEU A 6 8.42 -8.24 -7.19
CA LEU A 6 7.48 -8.03 -8.30
C LEU A 6 7.95 -6.98 -9.32
N VAL A 7 9.05 -6.27 -9.07
CA VAL A 7 9.32 -5.07 -9.87
C VAL A 7 10.77 -4.84 -10.33
N PRO A 8 11.49 -5.85 -10.85
CA PRO A 8 12.81 -5.62 -11.47
C PRO A 8 12.76 -4.56 -12.59
N HIS A 9 11.58 -4.25 -13.14
CA HIS A 9 11.41 -3.22 -14.17
C HIS A 9 11.05 -1.80 -13.67
N LEU A 10 10.56 -1.60 -12.43
CA LEU A 10 10.44 -0.25 -11.83
C LEU A 10 11.70 0.16 -11.06
N TYR A 11 12.57 -0.79 -10.68
CA TYR A 11 13.86 -0.50 -10.00
C TYR A 11 14.84 0.34 -10.84
N LEU A 12 14.62 0.48 -12.15
CA LEU A 12 15.61 1.09 -13.04
C LEU A 12 15.52 2.61 -13.18
N LEU A 13 14.54 3.30 -12.59
CA LEU A 13 14.34 4.74 -12.83
C LEU A 13 14.00 5.62 -11.62
N ARG A 14 13.71 5.09 -10.41
CA ARG A 14 13.28 5.94 -9.27
C ARG A 14 13.87 5.49 -7.93
N PRO A 15 14.35 6.44 -7.09
CA PRO A 15 15.20 6.14 -5.94
C PRO A 15 14.50 5.52 -4.73
N THR A 16 13.16 5.50 -4.65
CA THR A 16 12.46 4.95 -3.48
C THR A 16 11.11 4.31 -3.86
N CYS A 17 11.01 2.98 -3.75
CA CYS A 17 9.74 2.27 -3.84
C CYS A 17 9.24 1.96 -2.42
N CYS A 18 8.06 2.45 -2.09
CA CYS A 18 7.49 2.36 -0.75
C CYS A 18 6.23 1.52 -0.81
N ALA A 19 6.19 0.40 -0.08
CA ALA A 19 4.95 -0.34 0.06
C ALA A 19 4.01 0.41 1.01
N VAL A 20 2.78 0.69 0.57
CA VAL A 20 1.75 1.33 1.39
C VAL A 20 0.70 0.30 1.75
N ALA A 21 0.36 0.24 3.03
CA ALA A 21 -0.84 -0.44 3.49
C ALA A 21 -1.59 0.47 4.46
N VAL A 22 -2.90 0.59 4.23
CA VAL A 22 -3.83 1.37 5.06
C VAL A 22 -4.77 0.38 5.75
N ALA A 23 -4.71 0.31 7.08
CA ALA A 23 -5.67 -0.49 7.84
C ALA A 23 -6.81 0.38 8.38
N LYS A 24 -8.01 -0.20 8.39
CA LYS A 24 -9.24 0.42 8.89
C LYS A 24 -9.64 -0.22 10.21
N ARG A 25 -10.43 0.51 11.01
CA ARG A 25 -11.06 -0.03 12.22
C ARG A 25 -12.39 -0.67 11.83
N THR A 26 -12.55 -1.98 11.90
CA THR A 26 -13.85 -2.61 11.59
C THR A 26 -14.96 -2.06 12.51
N SER A 27 -15.87 -1.26 11.95
CA SER A 27 -17.04 -0.69 12.64
C SER A 27 -18.28 -0.94 11.79
N PHE A 28 -19.43 -1.13 12.43
CA PHE A 28 -20.72 -1.40 11.78
C PHE A 28 -21.22 -0.25 10.88
N ASN A 29 -20.58 0.92 10.92
CA ASN A 29 -20.93 2.07 10.09
C ASN A 29 -19.80 2.38 9.09
N ALA A 30 -19.94 1.90 7.86
CA ALA A 30 -18.91 1.98 6.82
C ALA A 30 -18.56 3.41 6.37
N ALA A 31 -19.43 4.39 6.67
CA ALA A 31 -19.28 5.79 6.28
C ALA A 31 -18.30 6.59 7.16
N GLN A 32 -17.89 6.08 8.33
CA GLN A 32 -17.00 6.76 9.27
C GLN A 32 -15.87 5.87 9.75
N ASN A 33 -15.06 5.39 8.81
CA ASN A 33 -13.92 4.55 9.15
C ASN A 33 -12.62 5.25 8.76
N PRO A 34 -12.14 6.19 9.60
CA PRO A 34 -10.90 6.90 9.34
C PRO A 34 -9.77 5.90 9.19
N VAL A 35 -8.74 6.26 8.42
CA VAL A 35 -7.53 5.45 8.37
C VAL A 35 -6.99 5.29 9.79
N ALA A 36 -6.96 4.04 10.26
CA ALA A 36 -6.54 3.77 11.64
C ALA A 36 -5.03 3.63 11.75
N LEU A 37 -4.40 3.11 10.70
CA LEU A 37 -2.97 2.80 10.66
C LEU A 37 -2.43 2.95 9.23
N LEU A 38 -1.34 3.69 9.12
CA LEU A 38 -0.49 3.80 7.93
C LEU A 38 0.75 2.94 8.15
N GLN A 39 0.98 1.98 7.26
CA GLN A 39 2.22 1.21 7.20
C GLN A 39 2.98 1.59 5.93
N LEU A 40 4.23 2.03 6.10
CA LEU A 40 5.15 2.34 5.02
C LEU A 40 6.36 1.44 5.14
N CYS A 41 6.63 0.63 4.13
CA CYS A 41 7.85 -0.18 4.09
C CYS A 41 8.78 0.29 2.98
N VAL A 42 10.02 0.61 3.36
CA VAL A 42 11.13 0.94 2.47
C VAL A 42 12.25 -0.07 2.74
N ASP A 43 12.58 -0.85 1.71
CA ASP A 43 13.52 -1.97 1.80
C ASP A 43 13.21 -2.98 2.92
N ARG A 44 13.96 -2.92 4.02
CA ARG A 44 13.85 -3.80 5.19
C ARG A 44 13.33 -3.08 6.44
N ARG A 45 12.90 -1.83 6.29
CA ARG A 45 12.41 -1.00 7.38
C ARG A 45 10.94 -0.70 7.13
N CYS A 46 10.12 -0.91 8.15
CA CYS A 46 8.71 -0.53 8.11
C CYS A 46 8.44 0.50 9.19
N LEU A 47 7.81 1.59 8.82
CA LEU A 47 7.18 2.55 9.71
C LEU A 47 5.73 2.11 9.91
N ILE A 48 5.30 2.00 11.16
CA ILE A 48 3.91 1.81 11.55
C ILE A 48 3.46 3.09 12.25
N PHE A 49 2.51 3.81 11.63
CA PHE A 49 2.01 5.08 12.12
C PHE A 49 0.51 5.00 12.39
N GLN A 50 0.12 5.04 13.66
CA GLN A 50 -1.28 4.90 14.08
C GLN A 50 -2.01 6.23 13.98
N LEU A 51 -2.60 6.50 12.82
CA LEU A 51 -3.35 7.73 12.53
C LEU A 51 -4.50 7.98 13.51
N LEU A 52 -5.15 6.90 13.99
CA LEU A 52 -6.24 6.99 14.96
C LEU A 52 -5.83 7.65 16.29
N HIS A 53 -4.57 7.49 16.68
CA HIS A 53 -4.04 7.97 17.96
C HIS A 53 -3.10 9.16 17.80
N ALA A 54 -2.94 9.66 16.57
CA ALA A 54 -2.08 10.78 16.27
C ALA A 54 -2.87 12.09 16.44
N ASP A 55 -2.40 12.94 17.33
CA ASP A 55 -2.85 14.32 17.50
C ASP A 55 -2.36 15.23 16.37
N TYR A 56 -1.26 14.85 15.70
CA TYR A 56 -0.78 15.50 14.50
C TYR A 56 -0.06 14.53 13.56
N VAL A 57 0.02 14.92 12.28
CA VAL A 57 0.82 14.19 11.28
C VAL A 57 2.06 15.01 10.93
N PRO A 58 3.29 14.48 11.15
CA PRO A 58 4.51 15.21 10.89
C PRO A 58 4.60 15.76 9.47
N GLY A 59 5.04 17.02 9.31
CA GLY A 59 5.22 17.64 8.00
C GLY A 59 6.21 16.89 7.10
N SER A 60 7.18 16.18 7.69
CA SER A 60 8.09 15.29 6.98
C SER A 60 7.37 14.12 6.31
N LEU A 61 6.41 13.50 7.00
CA LEU A 61 5.60 12.40 6.47
C LEU A 61 4.69 12.89 5.34
N ARG A 62 4.06 14.05 5.50
CA ARG A 62 3.25 14.69 4.43
C ARG A 62 4.08 14.98 3.19
N ARG A 63 5.28 15.55 3.37
CA ARG A 63 6.21 15.84 2.27
C ARG A 63 6.68 14.56 1.57
N PHE A 64 6.94 13.51 2.33
CA PHE A 64 7.33 12.21 1.80
C PHE A 64 6.21 11.60 0.94
N LEU A 65 4.98 11.57 1.45
CA LEU A 65 3.81 11.04 0.71
C LEU A 65 3.53 11.84 -0.57
N GLY A 66 3.73 13.15 -0.56
CA GLY A 66 3.52 14.02 -1.73
C GLY A 66 4.71 14.15 -2.68
N ASN A 67 5.82 13.42 -2.46
CA ASN A 67 7.02 13.56 -3.29
C ASN A 67 6.88 12.76 -4.61
N PRO A 68 6.87 13.41 -5.79
CA PRO A 68 6.69 12.72 -7.07
C PRO A 68 7.89 11.83 -7.47
N ARG A 69 9.03 11.96 -6.76
CA ARG A 69 10.22 11.11 -6.97
C ARG A 69 10.09 9.74 -6.30
N ASP A 70 9.20 9.62 -5.31
CA ASP A 70 8.92 8.38 -4.61
C ASP A 70 7.75 7.66 -5.29
N SER A 71 7.80 6.34 -5.34
CA SER A 71 6.70 5.51 -5.87
C SER A 71 6.05 4.73 -4.73
N PHE A 72 4.72 4.80 -4.64
CA PHE A 72 3.95 4.07 -3.64
C PHE A 72 3.25 2.87 -4.27
N VAL A 73 3.63 1.67 -3.83
CA VAL A 73 3.18 0.40 -4.41
C VAL A 73 2.32 -0.38 -3.42
N GLY A 74 1.31 -1.07 -3.93
CA GLY A 74 0.42 -1.90 -3.12
C GLY A 74 -0.69 -2.50 -3.97
N VAL A 75 -1.50 -3.39 -3.39
CA VAL A 75 -2.72 -3.89 -4.04
C VAL A 75 -3.87 -2.99 -3.67
N GLY A 76 -4.54 -2.38 -4.66
CA GLY A 76 -5.58 -1.38 -4.40
C GLY A 76 -5.04 -0.06 -3.86
N VAL A 77 -3.75 0.22 -4.06
CA VAL A 77 -3.05 1.39 -3.50
C VAL A 77 -3.66 2.73 -3.91
N ASP A 78 -4.28 2.82 -5.08
CA ASP A 78 -4.93 4.05 -5.53
C ASP A 78 -6.08 4.44 -4.60
N LYS A 79 -6.86 3.46 -4.11
CA LYS A 79 -7.95 3.68 -3.15
C LYS A 79 -7.42 4.06 -1.77
N ASP A 80 -6.26 3.54 -1.40
CA ASP A 80 -5.60 3.87 -0.13
C ASP A 80 -5.01 5.28 -0.18
N ALA A 81 -4.42 5.66 -1.32
CA ALA A 81 -3.91 6.99 -1.59
C ALA A 81 -5.01 8.07 -1.60
N GLU A 82 -6.14 7.81 -2.25
CA GLU A 82 -7.30 8.70 -2.25
C GLU A 82 -7.75 8.99 -0.81
N ARG A 83 -7.93 7.94 0.01
CA ARG A 83 -8.33 8.08 1.41
C ARG A 83 -7.29 8.78 2.28
N LEU A 84 -6.01 8.47 2.08
CA LEU A 84 -4.93 9.20 2.76
C LEU A 84 -4.95 10.67 2.40
N SER A 85 -5.31 11.01 1.17
CA SER A 85 -5.43 12.40 0.72
C SER A 85 -6.60 13.11 1.40
N ASP A 86 -7.74 12.43 1.54
CA ASP A 86 -8.92 12.93 2.26
C ASP A 86 -8.62 13.19 3.74
N ASP A 87 -7.93 12.25 4.41
CA ASP A 87 -7.65 12.33 5.85
C ASP A 87 -6.46 13.26 6.17
N LEU A 88 -5.45 13.36 5.31
CA LEU A 88 -4.21 14.08 5.59
C LEU A 88 -4.11 15.45 4.90
N GLY A 89 -4.84 15.65 3.80
CA GLY A 89 -4.82 16.83 2.96
C GLY A 89 -4.00 16.71 1.67
N PRO A 90 -2.68 16.40 1.69
CA PRO A 90 -1.89 16.35 0.48
C PRO A 90 -2.09 15.02 -0.28
N PRO A 91 -2.09 15.05 -1.62
CA PRO A 91 -2.19 13.84 -2.41
C PRO A 91 -0.96 12.94 -2.22
N VAL A 92 -1.18 11.63 -2.13
CA VAL A 92 -0.10 10.65 -2.26
C VAL A 92 0.32 10.62 -3.73
N ALA A 93 1.54 11.06 -4.02
CA ALA A 93 2.03 11.17 -5.39
C ALA A 93 2.45 9.80 -5.95
N ASN A 94 2.27 9.57 -7.25
CA ASN A 94 2.92 8.46 -7.98
C ASN A 94 2.66 7.07 -7.37
N THR A 95 1.40 6.64 -7.42
CA THR A 95 0.96 5.30 -7.02
C THR A 95 1.12 4.29 -8.15
N ALA A 96 1.32 3.01 -7.79
CA ALA A 96 1.38 1.90 -8.74
C ALA A 96 0.75 0.63 -8.15
N ASP A 97 -0.41 0.26 -8.67
CA ASP A 97 -1.14 -0.93 -8.21
C ASP A 97 -0.50 -2.23 -8.73
N LEU A 98 -0.18 -3.12 -7.80
CA LEU A 98 0.49 -4.39 -8.07
C LEU A 98 -0.43 -5.42 -8.75
N SER A 99 -1.75 -5.38 -8.53
CA SER A 99 -2.69 -6.32 -9.14
C SER A 99 -2.75 -6.19 -10.68
N PRO A 100 -3.00 -5.00 -11.27
CA PRO A 100 -2.95 -4.83 -12.71
C PRO A 100 -1.55 -5.01 -13.28
N LEU A 101 -0.50 -4.62 -12.56
CA LEU A 101 0.89 -4.86 -12.99
C LEU A 101 1.21 -6.35 -13.08
N ALA A 102 0.82 -7.15 -12.07
CA ALA A 102 0.99 -8.60 -12.08
C ALA A 102 0.19 -9.24 -13.22
N ALA A 103 -1.06 -8.82 -13.43
CA ALA A 103 -1.89 -9.33 -14.52
C ALA A 103 -1.24 -9.11 -15.89
N GLN A 104 -0.70 -7.92 -16.14
CA GLN A 104 -0.02 -7.59 -17.38
C GLN A 104 1.30 -8.34 -17.55
N ARG A 105 2.14 -8.41 -16.52
CA ARG A 105 3.50 -8.99 -16.60
C ARG A 105 3.50 -10.51 -16.67
N MET A 106 2.48 -11.15 -16.12
CA MET A 106 2.36 -12.61 -16.07
C MET A 106 1.38 -13.18 -17.09
N ASP A 107 0.77 -12.33 -17.92
CA ASP A 107 -0.32 -12.71 -18.84
C ASP A 107 -1.48 -13.45 -18.13
N ARG A 108 -1.88 -12.90 -16.98
CA ARG A 108 -2.87 -13.48 -16.06
C ARG A 108 -3.99 -12.47 -15.78
N PRO A 109 -4.98 -12.34 -16.69
CA PRO A 109 -6.03 -11.32 -16.57
C PRO A 109 -6.88 -11.48 -15.31
N ASP A 110 -6.94 -12.68 -14.73
CA ASP A 110 -7.60 -12.98 -13.46
C ASP A 110 -6.99 -12.21 -12.27
N LEU A 111 -5.71 -11.80 -12.37
CA LEU A 111 -5.04 -11.03 -11.31
C LEU A 111 -5.43 -9.55 -11.29
N ARG A 112 -6.10 -9.03 -12.33
CA ARG A 112 -6.34 -7.59 -12.49
C ARG A 112 -7.21 -6.98 -11.39
N GLN A 113 -8.05 -7.80 -10.75
CA GLN A 113 -8.90 -7.43 -9.62
C GLN A 113 -8.61 -8.31 -8.39
N ALA A 114 -7.50 -9.05 -8.41
CA ALA A 114 -7.16 -9.96 -7.33
C ALA A 114 -6.68 -9.22 -6.08
N GLY A 115 -6.96 -9.79 -4.92
CA GLY A 115 -6.46 -9.29 -3.63
C GLY A 115 -5.00 -9.64 -3.38
N LEU A 116 -4.42 -9.05 -2.33
CA LEU A 116 -3.00 -9.19 -1.97
C LEU A 116 -2.53 -10.65 -1.87
N GLN A 117 -3.33 -11.53 -1.25
CA GLN A 117 -2.96 -12.94 -1.10
C GLN A 117 -2.79 -13.64 -2.46
N ALA A 118 -3.69 -13.40 -3.41
CA ALA A 118 -3.63 -14.00 -4.72
C ALA A 118 -2.45 -13.45 -5.54
N VAL A 119 -2.18 -12.15 -5.46
CA VAL A 119 -1.00 -11.52 -6.10
C VAL A 119 0.30 -12.08 -5.51
N VAL A 120 0.41 -12.17 -4.19
CA VAL A 120 1.60 -12.73 -3.53
C VAL A 120 1.81 -14.19 -3.89
N ARG A 121 0.74 -14.99 -3.89
CA ARG A 121 0.82 -16.39 -4.28
C ARG A 121 1.26 -16.56 -5.73
N ALA A 122 0.69 -15.77 -6.65
CA ALA A 122 1.06 -15.84 -8.07
C ALA A 122 2.53 -15.47 -8.30
N VAL A 123 3.02 -14.42 -7.64
CA VAL A 123 4.35 -13.87 -7.91
C VAL A 123 5.45 -14.58 -7.14
N MET A 124 5.21 -14.84 -5.85
CA MET A 124 6.22 -15.34 -4.93
C MET A 124 6.11 -16.85 -4.69
N GLY A 125 5.01 -17.49 -5.10
CA GLY A 125 4.76 -18.91 -4.85
C GLY A 125 4.52 -19.25 -3.38
N VAL A 126 4.25 -18.25 -2.53
CA VAL A 126 4.02 -18.43 -1.08
C VAL A 126 2.63 -17.98 -0.69
N ASP A 127 2.07 -18.62 0.34
CA ASP A 127 0.82 -18.17 0.94
C ASP A 127 1.08 -17.04 1.94
N LEU A 128 0.34 -15.95 1.79
CA LEU A 128 0.36 -14.86 2.76
C LEU A 128 -0.43 -15.29 4.01
N VAL A 129 0.21 -15.29 5.16
CA VAL A 129 -0.47 -15.52 6.44
C VAL A 129 -1.22 -14.26 6.83
N THR A 130 -2.52 -14.22 6.55
CA THR A 130 -3.40 -13.17 7.05
C THR A 130 -3.81 -13.53 8.47
N GLN A 131 -3.55 -12.66 9.44
CA GLN A 131 -4.12 -12.81 10.78
C GLN A 131 -5.63 -12.61 10.65
N ARG A 132 -6.40 -13.71 10.63
CA ARG A 132 -7.85 -13.63 10.78
C ARG A 132 -8.10 -13.04 12.16
N GLY A 133 -8.80 -11.90 12.22
CA GLY A 133 -9.33 -11.39 13.48
C GLY A 133 -10.11 -12.51 14.14
N GLY A 134 -9.67 -12.91 15.34
CA GLY A 134 -10.36 -13.89 16.16
C GLY A 134 -11.71 -13.33 16.62
N GLU A 135 -12.67 -14.24 16.68
CA GLU A 135 -14.02 -14.10 17.28
C GLU A 135 -14.02 -13.40 18.64
#